data_AF-X8JHZ4-F1
#
_entry.id   AF-X8JHZ4-F1
#
_cell.length_a   1.000
_cell.length_b   1.000
_cell.length_c   1.000
_cell.angle_alpha   90.00
_cell.angle_beta   90.00
_cell.angle_gamma   90.00
#
_symmetry.space_group_name_H-M   'P 1'
#
loop_
_entity.id
_entity.type
_entity.pdbx_description
1 polymer ?
#
loop_
_entity_poly.entity_id
_entity_poly.type
_entity_poly.pdbx_seq_one_letter_code
_entity_poly.pdbx_strand_id
1 'polypeptide(L)'
;MVEYKYLTPEQVDFFMTHGYVVIKKALKEEWIARATQDIWIRLGFDPNDRSTWTTERIHQPWHRKVLAKDVAPNAWGAICELVGGEEKVADYCKEWRDSMITNLGTKRWETEDIKPQELDNWHCDGDFFLHFLDSPEQGLLVIPLYSDISPRGGGTYIAEDSIGVIARWLRDHPEGVAPGMFDFGARLKECNVFTEMTGERGDIILLHPLILHSASKNHTRSIRFITNPPVSLKEPFNFNRLDPSEFSLVEQKTLKELGVEKLDFSVKVPRKHIIPQRLDTQSRMLAEELKRMKEYAEKHGTEVDSVHKDVPEDKLKESLTPPAVRAGRA
;
A
#
# COMPACT_ATOMS: atom_id res chain seq x y z
N MET A 1 17.24 -19.70 16.82
CA MET A 1 15.99 -19.14 16.25
C MET A 1 16.03 -17.65 16.49
N VAL A 2 15.68 -16.84 15.50
CA VAL A 2 15.59 -15.38 15.67
C VAL A 2 14.41 -15.11 16.61
N GLU A 3 14.64 -14.34 17.67
CA GLU A 3 13.60 -13.96 18.61
C GLU A 3 12.96 -12.65 18.14
N TYR A 4 11.64 -12.69 17.91
CA TYR A 4 10.85 -11.54 17.49
C TYR A 4 10.17 -10.92 18.70
N LYS A 5 10.24 -9.59 18.80
CA LYS A 5 9.65 -8.77 19.86
C LYS A 5 8.24 -8.31 19.50
N TYR A 6 7.95 -8.07 18.23
CA TYR A 6 6.68 -7.48 17.77
C TYR A 6 5.75 -8.48 17.10
N LEU A 7 6.31 -9.54 16.49
CA LEU A 7 5.56 -10.67 15.95
C LEU A 7 5.61 -11.86 16.91
N THR A 8 4.46 -12.46 17.20
CA THR A 8 4.42 -13.76 17.90
C THR A 8 4.82 -14.89 16.96
N PRO A 9 5.26 -16.06 17.49
CA PRO A 9 5.52 -17.24 16.66
C PRO A 9 4.35 -17.61 15.75
N GLU A 10 3.12 -17.52 16.23
CA GLU A 10 1.91 -17.81 15.45
C GLU A 10 1.71 -16.81 14.32
N GLN A 11 2.03 -15.53 14.54
CA GLN A 11 1.98 -14.50 13.50
C GLN A 11 3.05 -14.72 12.42
N VAL A 12 4.24 -15.16 12.82
CA VAL A 12 5.30 -15.54 11.88
C VAL A 12 4.87 -16.76 11.05
N ASP A 13 4.37 -17.82 11.69
CA ASP A 13 3.88 -19.01 11.01
C ASP A 13 2.72 -18.69 10.05
N PHE A 14 1.82 -17.79 10.47
CA PHE A 14 0.71 -17.30 9.65
C PHE A 14 1.24 -16.55 8.41
N PHE A 15 2.18 -15.62 8.59
CA PHE A 15 2.82 -14.91 7.46
C PHE A 15 3.55 -15.87 6.52
N MET A 16 4.29 -16.84 7.06
CA MET A 16 5.00 -17.83 6.26
C MET A 16 4.06 -18.77 5.49
N THR A 17 2.82 -18.93 5.95
CA THR A 17 1.78 -19.72 5.28
C THR A 17 1.06 -18.88 4.24
N HIS A 18 0.49 -17.74 4.63
CA HIS A 18 -0.46 -16.96 3.83
C HIS A 18 0.15 -15.75 3.12
N GLY A 19 1.37 -15.34 3.47
CA GLY A 19 2.04 -14.17 2.90
C GLY A 19 1.51 -12.83 3.39
N TYR A 20 0.67 -12.82 4.42
CA TYR A 20 0.23 -11.60 5.09
C TYR A 20 0.08 -11.83 6.59
N VAL A 21 0.00 -10.74 7.36
CA VAL A 21 -0.31 -10.76 8.79
C VAL A 21 -1.07 -9.49 9.18
N VAL A 22 -2.00 -9.60 10.13
CA VAL A 22 -2.75 -8.45 10.66
C VAL A 22 -2.23 -8.11 12.05
N ILE A 23 -1.81 -6.86 12.23
CA ILE A 23 -1.44 -6.29 13.53
C ILE A 23 -2.64 -5.52 14.06
N LYS A 24 -3.31 -6.10 15.07
CA LYS A 24 -4.57 -5.59 15.60
C LYS A 24 -4.39 -4.27 16.35
N LYS A 25 -5.31 -3.31 16.12
CA LYS A 25 -5.40 -2.03 16.84
C LYS A 25 -4.05 -1.32 17.00
N ALA A 26 -3.25 -1.36 15.94
CA ALA A 26 -1.88 -0.89 15.95
C ALA A 26 -1.75 0.60 15.61
N LEU A 27 -2.68 1.15 14.84
CA LEU A 27 -2.72 2.58 14.52
C LEU A 27 -3.43 3.35 15.64
N LYS A 28 -2.77 4.38 16.18
CA LYS A 28 -3.33 5.21 17.25
C LYS A 28 -4.50 6.06 16.77
N GLU A 29 -5.57 6.07 17.55
CA GLU A 29 -6.80 6.81 17.25
C GLU A 29 -6.57 8.32 17.04
N GLU A 30 -5.62 8.93 17.75
CA GLU A 30 -5.26 10.36 17.58
C GLU A 30 -4.86 10.69 16.13
N TRP A 31 -4.13 9.77 15.48
CA TRP A 31 -3.73 9.94 14.09
C TRP A 31 -4.87 9.62 13.14
N ILE A 32 -5.68 8.61 13.44
CA ILE A 32 -6.85 8.27 12.61
C ILE A 32 -7.82 9.45 12.56
N ALA A 33 -8.11 10.07 13.71
CA ALA A 33 -8.93 11.28 13.81
C ALA A 33 -8.32 12.43 13.00
N ARG A 34 -7.04 12.75 13.21
CA ARG A 34 -6.37 13.84 12.49
C ARG A 34 -6.31 13.63 10.97
N ALA A 35 -6.03 12.42 10.52
CA ALA A 35 -5.89 12.11 9.10
C ALA A 35 -7.24 12.10 8.36
N THR A 36 -8.35 11.93 9.07
CA THR A 36 -9.70 11.85 8.48
C THR A 36 -10.57 13.08 8.75
N GLN A 37 -10.13 14.02 9.59
CA GLN A 37 -10.93 15.16 10.08
C GLN A 37 -11.56 16.03 8.98
N ASP A 38 -10.89 16.17 7.84
CA ASP A 38 -11.29 17.03 6.73
C ASP A 38 -11.58 16.26 5.43
N ILE A 39 -11.71 14.93 5.51
CA ILE A 39 -11.83 14.10 4.30
C ILE A 39 -13.06 14.47 3.46
N TRP A 40 -14.17 14.83 4.09
CA TRP A 40 -15.40 15.24 3.39
C TRP A 40 -15.27 16.60 2.72
N ILE A 41 -14.57 17.54 3.37
CA ILE A 41 -14.22 18.86 2.78
C ILE A 41 -13.32 18.64 1.57
N ARG A 42 -12.30 17.79 1.73
CA ARG A 42 -11.37 17.42 0.66
C ARG A 42 -12.10 16.76 -0.49
N LEU A 43 -13.02 15.83 -0.25
CA LEU A 43 -13.81 15.18 -1.28
C LEU A 43 -14.85 16.11 -1.93
N GLY A 44 -15.31 17.14 -1.23
CA GLY A 44 -16.45 17.96 -1.65
C GLY A 44 -17.78 17.23 -1.57
N PHE A 45 -17.88 16.23 -0.68
CA PHE A 45 -19.06 15.40 -0.47
C PHE A 45 -19.66 15.64 0.93
N ASP A 46 -20.95 15.37 1.08
CA ASP A 46 -21.61 15.36 2.39
C ASP A 46 -21.61 13.92 2.95
N PRO A 47 -21.08 13.67 4.15
CA PRO A 47 -21.14 12.35 4.79
C PRO A 47 -22.57 11.84 5.02
N ASN A 48 -23.55 12.74 5.12
CA ASN A 48 -24.94 12.43 5.42
C ASN A 48 -25.82 12.37 4.17
N ASP A 49 -25.32 12.78 2.99
CA ASP A 49 -26.03 12.68 1.72
C ASP A 49 -25.25 11.85 0.70
N ARG A 50 -25.61 10.57 0.62
CA ARG A 50 -25.07 9.60 -0.33
C ARG A 50 -25.26 9.97 -1.80
N SER A 51 -26.15 10.92 -2.13
CA SER A 51 -26.34 11.39 -3.51
C SER A 51 -25.17 12.26 -3.99
N THR A 52 -24.41 12.86 -3.06
CA THR A 52 -23.21 13.63 -3.41
C THR A 52 -21.99 12.73 -3.66
N TRP A 53 -22.06 11.43 -3.33
CA TRP A 53 -20.94 10.49 -3.50
C TRP A 53 -20.88 10.03 -4.96
N THR A 54 -20.28 10.85 -5.81
CA THR A 54 -20.30 10.69 -7.27
C THR A 54 -19.19 9.79 -7.83
N THR A 55 -18.23 9.39 -6.99
CA THR A 55 -17.09 8.55 -7.39
C THR A 55 -16.93 7.38 -6.43
N GLU A 56 -16.87 6.16 -6.97
CA GLU A 56 -16.80 4.91 -6.19
C GLU A 56 -15.51 4.81 -5.37
N ARG A 57 -14.36 4.95 -6.05
CA ARG A 57 -13.02 4.78 -5.48
C ARG A 57 -12.14 5.97 -5.80
N ILE A 58 -11.50 6.55 -4.79
CA ILE A 58 -10.78 7.82 -4.89
C ILE A 58 -9.42 7.67 -4.21
N HIS A 59 -8.34 7.91 -4.96
CA HIS A 59 -6.97 7.89 -4.45
C HIS A 59 -6.54 9.34 -4.16
N GLN A 60 -6.85 9.82 -2.97
CA GLN A 60 -6.63 11.21 -2.58
C GLN A 60 -5.13 11.53 -2.47
N PRO A 61 -4.72 12.77 -2.79
CA PRO A 61 -3.39 13.27 -2.46
C PRO A 61 -3.21 13.31 -0.92
N TRP A 62 -2.01 13.62 -0.44
CA TRP A 62 -1.78 13.82 0.99
C TRP A 62 -1.66 15.30 1.34
N HIS A 63 -1.93 15.61 2.61
CA HIS A 63 -1.83 16.93 3.21
C HIS A 63 -0.93 16.91 4.45
N ARG A 64 -0.85 15.75 5.12
CA ARG A 64 -0.16 15.56 6.39
C ARG A 64 0.76 14.36 6.33
N LYS A 65 1.78 14.39 7.17
CA LYS A 65 2.73 13.30 7.35
C LYS A 65 3.09 13.13 8.81
N VAL A 66 3.45 11.91 9.19
CA VAL A 66 3.85 11.54 10.55
C VAL A 66 4.83 10.38 10.49
N LEU A 67 5.71 10.24 11.47
CA LEU A 67 6.56 9.05 11.55
C LEU A 67 5.70 7.82 11.90
N ALA A 68 5.86 6.74 11.13
CA ALA A 68 5.12 5.50 11.33
C ALA A 68 5.29 4.95 12.75
N LYS A 69 6.52 5.00 13.29
CA LYS A 69 6.83 4.57 14.65
C LYS A 69 6.10 5.36 15.75
N ASP A 70 5.72 6.61 15.48
CA ASP A 70 5.07 7.47 16.48
C ASP A 70 3.57 7.16 16.57
N VAL A 71 2.95 6.77 15.45
CA VAL A 71 1.51 6.52 15.36
C VAL A 71 1.13 5.04 15.29
N ALA A 72 2.10 4.17 15.00
CA ALA A 72 1.91 2.72 14.90
C ALA A 72 3.17 1.94 15.34
N PRO A 73 3.66 2.11 16.58
CA PRO A 73 4.94 1.52 17.01
C PRO A 73 4.99 0.00 16.89
N ASN A 74 3.90 -0.71 17.20
CA ASN A 74 3.85 -2.17 17.11
C ASN A 74 3.87 -2.65 15.65
N ALA A 75 3.14 -1.98 14.76
CA ALA A 75 3.18 -2.32 13.34
C ALA A 75 4.52 -1.94 12.69
N TRP A 76 5.11 -0.80 13.09
CA TRP A 76 6.46 -0.43 12.64
C TRP A 76 7.49 -1.47 13.07
N GLY A 77 7.44 -1.92 14.32
CA GLY A 77 8.29 -3.00 14.81
C GLY A 77 8.10 -4.31 14.00
N ALA A 78 6.86 -4.70 13.74
CA ALA A 78 6.55 -5.86 12.91
C ALA A 78 7.04 -5.72 11.46
N ILE A 79 6.94 -4.53 10.85
CA ILE A 79 7.51 -4.24 9.53
C ILE A 79 9.01 -4.48 9.56
N CYS A 80 9.72 -3.91 10.52
CA CYS A 80 11.16 -4.07 10.68
C CYS A 80 11.55 -5.55 10.85
N GLU A 81 10.79 -6.33 11.63
CA GLU A 81 11.04 -7.76 11.80
C GLU A 81 10.81 -8.56 10.51
N LEU A 82 9.76 -8.25 9.74
CA LEU A 82 9.47 -8.91 8.46
C LEU A 82 10.58 -8.68 7.43
N VAL A 83 11.10 -7.44 7.34
CA VAL A 83 12.16 -7.09 6.39
C VAL A 83 13.58 -7.32 6.93
N GLY A 84 13.71 -7.76 8.17
CA GLY A 84 14.97 -8.17 8.78
C GLY A 84 15.84 -7.02 9.30
N GLY A 85 15.23 -5.92 9.77
CA GLY A 85 15.88 -4.82 10.49
C GLY A 85 15.37 -3.43 10.09
N GLU A 86 15.28 -2.49 11.05
CA GLU A 86 14.92 -1.09 10.76
C GLU A 86 15.99 -0.39 9.90
N GLU A 87 17.25 -0.78 10.06
CA GLU A 87 18.39 -0.26 9.33
C GLU A 87 18.32 -0.57 7.82
N LYS A 88 17.57 -1.61 7.43
CA LYS A 88 17.32 -1.98 6.03
C LYS A 88 16.24 -1.13 5.39
N VAL A 89 15.33 -0.53 6.16
CA VAL A 89 14.25 0.30 5.63
C VAL A 89 14.78 1.66 5.17
N ALA A 90 14.38 2.08 3.97
CA ALA A 90 14.77 3.37 3.41
C ALA A 90 14.18 4.53 4.24
N ASP A 91 14.98 5.57 4.48
CA ASP A 91 14.60 6.65 5.41
C ASP A 91 13.35 7.42 4.95
N TYR A 92 13.14 7.55 3.65
CA TYR A 92 11.97 8.23 3.09
C TYR A 92 10.65 7.47 3.27
N CYS A 93 10.68 6.19 3.64
CA CYS A 93 9.50 5.36 3.91
C CYS A 93 9.07 5.38 5.38
N LYS A 94 9.85 6.01 6.27
CA LYS A 94 9.55 6.10 7.70
C LYS A 94 8.38 7.05 8.01
N GLU A 95 8.01 7.91 7.05
CA GLU A 95 6.89 8.83 7.16
C GLU A 95 5.64 8.27 6.48
N TRP A 96 4.55 8.09 7.22
CA TRP A 96 3.23 7.80 6.69
C TRP A 96 2.47 9.09 6.41
N ARG A 97 1.58 9.02 5.41
CA ARG A 97 0.84 10.17 4.88
C ARG A 97 -0.65 9.86 4.88
N ASP A 98 -1.49 10.89 4.92
CA ASP A 98 -2.95 10.80 4.79
C ASP A 98 -3.42 10.72 3.32
N SER A 99 -2.68 9.98 2.48
CA SER A 99 -3.04 9.63 1.10
C SER A 99 -4.17 8.60 1.07
N MET A 100 -5.38 9.03 1.44
CA MET A 100 -6.52 8.15 1.61
C MET A 100 -6.95 7.48 0.31
N ILE A 101 -7.13 6.16 0.37
CA ILE A 101 -7.78 5.36 -0.67
C ILE A 101 -9.20 5.08 -0.19
N THR A 102 -10.08 5.98 -0.58
CA THR A 102 -11.50 6.00 -0.22
C THR A 102 -12.28 5.09 -1.15
N ASN A 103 -13.13 4.21 -0.60
CA ASN A 103 -14.10 3.42 -1.35
C ASN A 103 -15.49 3.59 -0.73
N LEU A 104 -16.40 4.20 -1.48
CA LEU A 104 -17.77 4.55 -1.06
C LEU A 104 -18.83 3.62 -1.66
N GLY A 105 -18.42 2.72 -2.56
CA GLY A 105 -19.31 1.89 -3.36
C GLY A 105 -20.15 2.71 -4.35
N THR A 106 -21.04 2.01 -5.05
CA THR A 106 -22.07 2.62 -5.90
C THR A 106 -23.39 1.91 -5.66
N LYS A 107 -24.51 2.51 -6.08
CA LYS A 107 -25.83 1.86 -6.01
C LYS A 107 -25.89 0.52 -6.74
N ARG A 108 -25.06 0.34 -7.77
CA ARG A 108 -24.96 -0.90 -8.54
C ARG A 108 -24.60 -2.09 -7.66
N TRP A 109 -23.54 -1.93 -6.86
CA TRP A 109 -22.97 -3.01 -6.05
C TRP A 109 -23.78 -3.38 -4.81
N GLU A 110 -24.80 -2.59 -4.46
CA GLU A 110 -25.77 -2.95 -3.41
C GLU A 110 -26.59 -4.19 -3.80
N THR A 111 -26.72 -4.47 -5.10
CA THR A 111 -27.56 -5.57 -5.62
C THR A 111 -26.80 -6.53 -6.53
N GLU A 112 -25.72 -6.08 -7.17
CA GLU A 112 -24.86 -6.93 -7.98
C GLU A 112 -23.77 -7.59 -7.14
N ASP A 113 -23.35 -8.78 -7.59
CA ASP A 113 -22.22 -9.51 -7.02
C ASP A 113 -21.12 -9.68 -8.07
N ILE A 114 -19.89 -9.85 -7.61
CA ILE A 114 -18.73 -10.06 -8.48
C ILE A 114 -17.77 -11.03 -7.82
N LYS A 115 -17.29 -12.01 -8.59
CA LYS A 115 -16.30 -12.94 -8.06
C LYS A 115 -14.93 -12.26 -7.98
N PRO A 116 -14.07 -12.63 -7.02
CA PRO A 116 -12.72 -12.05 -6.92
C PRO A 116 -11.92 -12.15 -8.23
N GLN A 117 -12.07 -13.26 -8.96
CA GLN A 117 -11.41 -13.53 -10.25
C GLN A 117 -11.85 -12.56 -11.36
N GLU A 118 -13.00 -11.91 -11.22
CA GLU A 118 -13.60 -11.01 -12.21
C GLU A 118 -13.31 -9.53 -11.90
N LEU A 119 -12.62 -9.25 -10.78
CA LEU A 119 -12.13 -7.90 -10.50
C LEU A 119 -11.12 -7.48 -11.58
N ASP A 120 -11.19 -6.21 -11.97
CA ASP A 120 -10.51 -5.66 -13.15
C ASP A 120 -9.15 -5.00 -12.84
N ASN A 121 -8.69 -5.06 -11.58
CA ASN A 121 -7.51 -4.34 -11.14
C ASN A 121 -6.53 -5.14 -10.26
N TRP A 122 -6.38 -6.43 -10.54
CA TRP A 122 -5.33 -7.26 -9.93
C TRP A 122 -3.92 -6.81 -10.32
N HIS A 123 -3.04 -6.64 -9.33
CA HIS A 123 -1.66 -6.21 -9.52
C HIS A 123 -0.76 -6.54 -8.32
N CYS A 124 0.55 -6.38 -8.51
CA CYS A 124 1.49 -6.07 -7.42
C CYS A 124 1.87 -4.58 -7.51
N ASP A 125 2.14 -3.96 -6.37
CA ASP A 125 2.59 -2.56 -6.36
C ASP A 125 3.95 -2.42 -7.07
N GLY A 126 4.12 -1.32 -7.80
CA GLY A 126 5.37 -1.05 -8.50
C GLY A 126 5.28 -0.02 -9.62
N ASP A 127 4.42 1.01 -9.49
CA ASP A 127 4.16 1.97 -10.57
C ASP A 127 5.27 3.03 -10.79
N PHE A 128 6.33 2.99 -9.97
CA PHE A 128 7.38 4.00 -9.90
C PHE A 128 8.81 3.46 -10.12
N PHE A 129 8.95 2.22 -10.57
CA PHE A 129 10.26 1.62 -10.88
C PHE A 129 10.15 0.49 -11.90
N LEU A 130 11.27 0.11 -12.51
CA LEU A 130 11.40 -1.12 -13.30
C LEU A 130 11.44 -2.31 -12.34
N HIS A 131 10.43 -3.19 -12.40
CA HIS A 131 10.19 -4.20 -11.38
C HIS A 131 11.03 -5.46 -11.62
N PHE A 132 11.68 -5.95 -10.56
CA PHE A 132 12.46 -7.19 -10.53
C PHE A 132 12.06 -8.06 -9.34
N LEU A 133 12.51 -9.32 -9.33
CA LEU A 133 12.27 -10.24 -8.20
C LEU A 133 12.78 -9.70 -6.86
N ASP A 134 13.90 -8.98 -6.88
CA ASP A 134 14.61 -8.49 -5.70
C ASP A 134 14.42 -6.98 -5.45
N SER A 135 13.45 -6.35 -6.11
CA SER A 135 13.26 -4.90 -6.10
C SER A 135 13.18 -4.32 -4.68
N PRO A 136 14.11 -3.44 -4.27
CA PRO A 136 14.06 -2.79 -2.96
C PRO A 136 12.94 -1.76 -2.86
N GLU A 137 12.44 -1.25 -3.99
CA GLU A 137 11.43 -0.20 -4.00
C GLU A 137 10.10 -0.64 -3.38
N GLN A 138 9.80 -1.94 -3.39
CA GLN A 138 8.61 -2.54 -2.78
C GLN A 138 9.02 -3.75 -1.93
N GLY A 139 9.43 -3.51 -0.69
CA GLY A 139 9.80 -4.53 0.28
C GLY A 139 8.63 -5.11 1.07
N LEU A 140 7.57 -4.33 1.28
CA LEU A 140 6.35 -4.78 1.94
C LEU A 140 5.18 -3.89 1.53
N LEU A 141 3.99 -4.46 1.41
CA LEU A 141 2.74 -3.71 1.25
C LEU A 141 2.08 -3.55 2.62
N VAL A 142 1.59 -2.35 2.92
CA VAL A 142 1.00 -2.01 4.23
C VAL A 142 -0.38 -1.43 4.01
N ILE A 143 -1.40 -1.93 4.71
CA ILE A 143 -2.77 -1.42 4.64
C ILE A 143 -3.25 -1.04 6.05
N PRO A 144 -3.06 0.22 6.48
CA PRO A 144 -3.66 0.72 7.71
C PRO A 144 -5.16 0.99 7.48
N LEU A 145 -6.00 0.49 8.38
CA LEU A 145 -7.45 0.67 8.33
C LEU A 145 -7.87 1.91 9.14
N TYR A 146 -8.45 2.90 8.47
CA TYR A 146 -8.96 4.13 9.11
C TYR A 146 -10.48 4.06 9.36
N SER A 147 -11.13 3.03 8.86
CA SER A 147 -12.52 2.68 9.12
C SER A 147 -12.64 1.18 9.31
N ASP A 148 -13.73 0.73 9.90
CA ASP A 148 -14.07 -0.69 9.88
C ASP A 148 -14.32 -1.15 8.45
N ILE A 149 -13.92 -2.38 8.15
CA ILE A 149 -14.17 -3.05 6.88
C ILE A 149 -14.80 -4.39 7.20
N SER A 150 -16.12 -4.44 7.14
CA SER A 150 -16.89 -5.68 7.22
C SER A 150 -16.76 -6.49 5.91
N PRO A 151 -17.07 -7.79 5.92
CA PRO A 151 -17.18 -8.57 4.69
C PRO A 151 -18.05 -7.86 3.65
N ARG A 152 -17.60 -7.87 2.39
CA ARG A 152 -18.20 -7.14 1.25
C ARG A 152 -18.19 -5.61 1.38
N GLY A 153 -17.50 -5.07 2.38
CA GLY A 153 -17.37 -3.63 2.65
C GLY A 153 -16.31 -2.92 1.81
N GLY A 154 -15.84 -3.56 0.74
CA GLY A 154 -14.82 -3.00 -0.14
C GLY A 154 -13.40 -3.25 0.34
N GLY A 155 -13.16 -4.31 1.13
CA GLY A 155 -11.81 -4.69 1.58
C GLY A 155 -10.93 -5.09 0.41
N THR A 156 -9.62 -4.83 0.49
CA THR A 156 -8.67 -5.27 -0.54
C THR A 156 -8.75 -6.79 -0.67
N TYR A 157 -8.93 -7.32 -1.88
CA TYR A 157 -8.79 -8.76 -2.10
C TYR A 157 -7.34 -9.10 -2.37
N ILE A 158 -6.90 -10.24 -1.86
CA ILE A 158 -5.58 -10.81 -2.14
C ILE A 158 -5.76 -12.20 -2.74
N ALA A 159 -4.79 -12.63 -3.53
CA ALA A 159 -4.64 -14.01 -3.97
C ALA A 159 -3.44 -14.60 -3.22
N GLU A 160 -3.68 -15.39 -2.17
CA GLU A 160 -2.62 -15.84 -1.24
C GLU A 160 -1.57 -16.71 -1.93
N ASP A 161 -1.99 -17.53 -2.90
CA ASP A 161 -1.14 -18.44 -3.67
C ASP A 161 -0.42 -17.77 -4.85
N SER A 162 -0.53 -16.45 -5.00
CA SER A 162 0.08 -15.71 -6.09
C SER A 162 1.58 -15.42 -5.92
N ILE A 163 2.12 -15.47 -4.69
CA ILE A 163 3.52 -15.09 -4.42
C ILE A 163 4.47 -15.95 -5.26
N GLY A 164 4.30 -17.28 -5.24
CA GLY A 164 5.11 -18.18 -6.06
C GLY A 164 4.91 -17.98 -7.56
N VAL A 165 3.68 -17.66 -8.00
CA VAL A 165 3.37 -17.38 -9.41
C VAL A 165 4.15 -16.17 -9.91
N ILE A 166 4.10 -15.06 -9.16
CA ILE A 166 4.79 -13.82 -9.51
C ILE A 166 6.32 -13.97 -9.35
N ALA A 167 6.78 -14.61 -8.27
CA ALA A 167 8.21 -14.81 -8.03
C ALA A 167 8.88 -15.66 -9.12
N ARG A 168 8.25 -16.76 -9.55
CA ARG A 168 8.78 -17.59 -10.65
C ARG A 168 8.85 -16.80 -11.95
N TRP A 169 7.82 -16.01 -12.26
CA TRP A 169 7.82 -15.18 -13.45
C TRP A 169 8.95 -14.15 -13.41
N LEU A 170 9.10 -13.39 -12.32
CA LEU A 170 10.14 -12.36 -12.19
C LEU A 170 11.56 -12.96 -12.18
N ARG A 171 11.75 -14.15 -11.58
CA ARG A 171 13.02 -14.91 -11.66
C ARG A 171 13.43 -15.16 -13.11
N ASP A 172 12.46 -15.55 -13.94
CA ASP A 172 12.70 -15.92 -15.33
C ASP A 172 12.77 -14.71 -16.28
N HIS A 173 12.50 -13.49 -15.77
CA HIS A 173 12.58 -12.22 -16.49
C HIS A 173 13.54 -11.22 -15.80
N PRO A 174 14.84 -11.54 -15.70
CA PRO A 174 15.83 -10.67 -15.04
C PRO A 174 16.09 -9.35 -15.77
N GLU A 175 15.56 -9.15 -16.97
CA GLU A 175 15.47 -7.85 -17.66
C GLU A 175 14.45 -6.88 -17.02
N GLY A 176 13.63 -7.38 -16.09
CA GLY A 176 12.63 -6.59 -15.38
C GLY A 176 11.42 -6.26 -16.24
N VAL A 177 10.40 -5.69 -15.59
CA VAL A 177 9.12 -5.38 -16.22
C VAL A 177 8.67 -3.97 -15.87
N ALA A 178 8.37 -3.19 -16.91
CA ALA A 178 7.91 -1.82 -16.74
C ALA A 178 6.47 -1.80 -16.20
N PRO A 179 6.09 -0.76 -15.44
CA PRO A 179 4.71 -0.55 -15.00
C PRO A 179 3.73 -0.63 -16.18
N GLY A 180 2.64 -1.38 -16.00
CA GLY A 180 1.61 -1.58 -17.03
C GLY A 180 1.94 -2.61 -18.12
N MET A 181 3.16 -3.16 -18.15
CA MET A 181 3.54 -4.20 -19.11
C MET A 181 3.35 -5.63 -18.56
N PHE A 182 3.19 -5.78 -17.25
CA PHE A 182 2.96 -7.07 -16.62
C PHE A 182 1.50 -7.51 -16.82
N ASP A 183 1.27 -8.67 -17.44
CA ASP A 183 -0.05 -9.29 -17.54
C ASP A 183 -0.44 -10.02 -16.23
N PHE A 184 -0.90 -9.26 -15.26
CA PHE A 184 -1.34 -9.79 -13.97
C PHE A 184 -2.61 -10.65 -14.10
N GLY A 185 -3.48 -10.34 -15.07
CA GLY A 185 -4.70 -11.11 -15.32
C GLY A 185 -4.39 -12.53 -15.81
N ALA A 186 -3.35 -12.71 -16.63
CA ALA A 186 -2.89 -14.04 -17.01
C ALA A 186 -2.35 -14.84 -15.81
N ARG A 187 -1.58 -14.21 -14.92
CA ARG A 187 -1.05 -14.86 -13.71
C ARG A 187 -2.13 -15.18 -12.68
N LEU A 188 -3.15 -14.33 -12.55
CA LEU A 188 -4.27 -14.56 -11.65
C LEU A 188 -4.99 -15.89 -11.93
N LYS A 189 -5.05 -16.33 -13.19
CA LYS A 189 -5.66 -17.61 -13.58
C LYS A 189 -4.97 -18.84 -13.00
N GLU A 190 -3.74 -18.67 -12.49
CA GLU A 190 -2.98 -19.71 -11.81
C GLU A 190 -3.30 -19.76 -10.30
N CYS A 191 -4.07 -18.79 -9.79
CA CYS A 191 -4.39 -18.62 -8.37
C CYS A 191 -5.81 -19.09 -8.05
N ASN A 192 -5.98 -19.65 -6.85
CA ASN A 192 -7.24 -20.26 -6.40
C ASN A 192 -7.64 -19.83 -4.97
N VAL A 193 -6.74 -19.23 -4.20
CA VAL A 193 -6.98 -18.86 -2.80
C VAL A 193 -7.18 -17.36 -2.70
N PHE A 194 -8.44 -16.92 -2.56
CA PHE A 194 -8.81 -15.51 -2.54
C PHE A 194 -9.36 -15.11 -1.18
N THR A 195 -8.82 -14.02 -0.61
CA THR A 195 -9.21 -13.56 0.73
C THR A 195 -9.49 -12.06 0.70
N GLU A 196 -10.64 -11.66 1.27
CA GLU A 196 -10.97 -10.25 1.49
C GLU A 196 -10.30 -9.76 2.77
N MET A 197 -9.56 -8.67 2.67
CA MET A 197 -8.93 -7.99 3.80
C MET A 197 -9.97 -7.16 4.57
N THR A 198 -10.68 -7.84 5.47
CA THR A 198 -11.59 -7.25 6.45
C THR A 198 -10.87 -6.95 7.76
N GLY A 199 -11.38 -6.01 8.56
CA GLY A 199 -10.80 -5.69 9.85
C GLY A 199 -11.50 -4.52 10.54
N GLU A 200 -11.00 -4.17 11.72
CA GLU A 200 -11.48 -3.03 12.50
C GLU A 200 -10.61 -1.80 12.23
N ARG A 201 -11.19 -0.61 12.41
CA ARG A 201 -10.46 0.65 12.47
C ARG A 201 -9.29 0.52 13.44
N GLY A 202 -8.11 0.91 12.97
CA GLY A 202 -6.86 0.82 13.71
C GLY A 202 -6.05 -0.45 13.45
N ASP A 203 -6.62 -1.48 12.82
CA ASP A 203 -5.86 -2.62 12.34
C ASP A 203 -4.89 -2.21 11.21
N ILE A 204 -3.74 -2.88 11.13
CA ILE A 204 -2.77 -2.70 10.04
C ILE A 204 -2.46 -4.06 9.45
N ILE A 205 -2.63 -4.20 8.14
CA ILE A 205 -2.37 -5.43 7.42
C ILE A 205 -1.03 -5.30 6.71
N LEU A 206 -0.14 -6.26 6.91
CA LEU A 206 1.19 -6.31 6.31
C LEU A 206 1.23 -7.48 5.33
N LEU A 207 1.60 -7.23 4.09
CA LEU A 207 1.56 -8.23 3.03
C LEU A 207 2.90 -8.33 2.30
N HIS A 208 3.23 -9.54 1.88
CA HIS A 208 4.35 -9.84 1.03
C HIS A 208 4.29 -9.02 -0.28
N PRO A 209 5.39 -8.43 -0.77
CA PRO A 209 5.35 -7.48 -1.89
C PRO A 209 4.89 -8.11 -3.22
N LEU A 210 5.08 -9.41 -3.38
CA LEU A 210 4.68 -10.16 -4.59
C LEU A 210 3.27 -10.77 -4.51
N ILE A 211 2.47 -10.43 -3.49
CA ILE A 211 1.08 -10.87 -3.44
C ILE A 211 0.26 -10.06 -4.43
N LEU A 212 -0.42 -10.75 -5.34
CA LEU A 212 -1.46 -10.14 -6.17
C LEU A 212 -2.58 -9.66 -5.26
N HIS A 213 -3.00 -8.42 -5.50
CA HIS A 213 -4.11 -7.83 -4.80
C HIS A 213 -4.94 -6.96 -5.74
N SER A 214 -6.20 -6.76 -5.36
CA SER A 214 -7.14 -5.91 -6.10
C SER A 214 -7.95 -5.09 -5.12
N ALA A 215 -8.32 -3.90 -5.57
CA ALA A 215 -9.43 -3.21 -4.91
C ALA A 215 -10.71 -3.97 -5.26
N SER A 216 -11.62 -4.07 -4.29
CA SER A 216 -12.89 -4.74 -4.48
C SER A 216 -14.04 -3.76 -4.61
N LYS A 217 -15.22 -4.30 -4.92
CA LYS A 217 -16.45 -3.54 -4.92
C LYS A 217 -16.98 -3.45 -3.49
N ASN A 218 -17.50 -2.29 -3.14
CA ASN A 218 -18.10 -2.05 -1.84
C ASN A 218 -19.61 -2.23 -1.94
N HIS A 219 -20.10 -3.39 -1.52
CA HIS A 219 -21.50 -3.79 -1.62
C HIS A 219 -22.35 -3.22 -0.49
N THR A 220 -21.74 -2.87 0.65
CA THR A 220 -22.46 -2.37 1.83
C THR A 220 -22.70 -0.86 1.79
N ARG A 221 -22.03 -0.14 0.88
CA ARG A 221 -21.98 1.34 0.87
C ARG A 221 -21.45 1.95 2.18
N SER A 222 -20.78 1.16 3.02
CA SER A 222 -20.12 1.69 4.22
C SER A 222 -18.89 2.48 3.80
N ILE A 223 -18.54 3.50 4.56
CA ILE A 223 -17.34 4.29 4.27
C ILE A 223 -16.11 3.41 4.49
N ARG A 224 -15.29 3.22 3.44
CA ARG A 224 -14.01 2.53 3.56
C ARG A 224 -12.86 3.49 3.34
N PHE A 225 -12.07 3.70 4.39
CA PHE A 225 -10.84 4.51 4.38
C PHE A 225 -9.64 3.64 4.75
N ILE A 226 -8.67 3.58 3.84
CA ILE A 226 -7.36 2.96 4.08
C ILE A 226 -6.27 3.87 3.51
N THR A 227 -5.02 3.60 3.86
CA THR A 227 -3.87 4.06 3.09
C THR A 227 -3.06 2.87 2.58
N ASN A 228 -2.12 3.10 1.68
CA ASN A 228 -1.13 2.11 1.25
C ASN A 228 0.28 2.72 1.26
N PRO A 229 0.90 2.95 2.43
CA PRO A 229 2.26 3.48 2.48
C PRO A 229 3.27 2.40 2.02
N PRO A 230 4.13 2.68 1.04
CA PRO A 230 5.12 1.72 0.59
C PRO A 230 6.23 1.56 1.63
N VAL A 231 6.72 0.33 1.80
CA VAL A 231 7.98 0.05 2.51
C VAL A 231 9.04 -0.25 1.47
N SER A 232 9.99 0.65 1.29
CA SER A 232 11.17 0.42 0.46
C SER A 232 12.39 0.10 1.32
N LEU A 233 13.31 -0.67 0.77
CA LEU A 233 14.58 -1.05 1.38
C LEU A 233 15.72 -0.20 0.83
N LYS A 234 16.82 -0.12 1.58
CA LYS A 234 18.05 0.57 1.14
C LYS A 234 18.79 -0.24 0.09
N GLU A 235 18.73 -1.57 0.19
CA GLU A 235 19.40 -2.51 -0.70
C GLU A 235 18.38 -3.54 -1.21
N PRO A 236 18.58 -4.10 -2.42
CA PRO A 236 17.77 -5.20 -2.94
C PRO A 236 17.70 -6.40 -1.99
N PHE A 237 16.64 -7.20 -2.12
CA PHE A 237 16.58 -8.48 -1.43
C PHE A 237 17.75 -9.38 -1.85
N ASN A 238 18.31 -10.14 -0.90
CA ASN A 238 19.37 -11.09 -1.17
C ASN A 238 18.87 -12.51 -0.87
N PHE A 239 18.66 -13.29 -1.93
CA PHE A 239 18.18 -14.67 -1.85
C PHE A 239 19.33 -15.70 -1.78
N ASN A 240 20.58 -15.26 -1.68
CA ASN A 240 21.77 -16.12 -1.68
C ASN A 240 22.72 -15.85 -0.50
N ARG A 241 22.17 -15.54 0.69
CA ARG A 241 22.97 -15.29 1.90
C ARG A 241 23.71 -16.56 2.34
N LEU A 242 24.92 -16.41 2.89
CA LEU A 242 25.70 -17.55 3.38
C LEU A 242 25.08 -18.15 4.64
N ASP A 243 24.79 -17.29 5.64
CA ASP A 243 24.11 -17.66 6.87
C ASP A 243 22.58 -17.59 6.68
N PRO A 244 21.86 -18.73 6.78
CA PRO A 244 20.40 -18.74 6.64
C PRO A 244 19.66 -17.90 7.68
N SER A 245 20.26 -17.61 8.84
CA SER A 245 19.63 -16.79 9.89
C SER A 245 19.57 -15.30 9.53
N GLU A 246 20.31 -14.87 8.51
CA GLU A 246 20.30 -13.49 8.02
C GLU A 246 19.16 -13.19 7.04
N PHE A 247 18.47 -14.22 6.52
CA PHE A 247 17.31 -14.02 5.66
C PHE A 247 16.17 -13.39 6.46
N SER A 248 15.63 -12.29 5.96
CA SER A 248 14.37 -11.72 6.44
C SER A 248 13.19 -12.68 6.21
N LEU A 249 12.07 -12.50 6.92
CA LEU A 249 10.88 -13.33 6.71
C LEU A 249 10.32 -13.18 5.29
N VAL A 250 10.44 -11.99 4.68
CA VAL A 250 10.07 -11.78 3.27
C VAL A 250 10.97 -12.58 2.32
N GLU A 251 12.28 -12.57 2.53
CA GLU A 251 13.22 -13.39 1.74
C GLU A 251 12.94 -14.88 1.91
N GLN A 252 12.73 -15.35 3.15
CA GLN A 252 12.39 -16.75 3.46
C GLN A 252 11.08 -17.16 2.80
N LYS A 253 10.03 -16.32 2.85
CA LYS A 253 8.75 -16.60 2.19
C LYS A 253 8.91 -16.69 0.68
N THR A 254 9.67 -15.78 0.06
CA THR A 254 9.96 -15.83 -1.38
C THR A 254 10.67 -17.14 -1.77
N LEU A 255 11.72 -17.52 -1.03
CA LEU A 255 12.48 -18.76 -1.25
C LEU A 255 11.60 -20.01 -1.09
N LYS A 256 10.77 -20.04 -0.04
CA LYS A 256 9.78 -21.11 0.20
C LYS A 256 8.82 -21.27 -0.98
N GLU A 257 8.27 -20.18 -1.50
CA GLU A 257 7.34 -20.18 -2.64
C GLU A 257 8.00 -20.56 -3.98
N LEU A 258 9.31 -20.35 -4.09
CA LEU A 258 10.12 -20.82 -5.21
C LEU A 258 10.57 -22.28 -5.08
N GLY A 259 10.40 -22.88 -3.88
CA GLY A 259 10.81 -24.25 -3.60
C GLY A 259 12.33 -24.45 -3.54
N VAL A 260 13.09 -23.42 -3.15
CA VAL A 260 14.55 -23.45 -3.07
C VAL A 260 15.05 -22.89 -1.73
N GLU A 261 16.21 -23.37 -1.26
CA GLU A 261 16.83 -22.84 -0.03
C GLU A 261 17.61 -21.55 -0.26
N LYS A 262 18.19 -21.39 -1.46
CA LYS A 262 18.92 -20.22 -1.92
C LYS A 262 18.69 -20.04 -3.41
N LEU A 263 18.78 -18.80 -3.87
CA LEU A 263 18.69 -18.45 -5.27
C LEU A 263 19.74 -17.39 -5.61
N ASP A 264 20.65 -17.73 -6.52
CA ASP A 264 21.55 -16.75 -7.14
C ASP A 264 20.79 -15.99 -8.23
N PHE A 265 20.30 -14.79 -7.90
CA PHE A 265 19.56 -13.93 -8.80
C PHE A 265 20.36 -12.66 -9.08
N SER A 266 20.35 -12.22 -10.34
CA SER A 266 20.95 -10.97 -10.77
C SER A 266 20.18 -10.38 -11.93
N VAL A 267 19.92 -9.07 -11.87
CA VAL A 267 19.26 -8.33 -12.94
C VAL A 267 20.18 -8.22 -14.16
N LYS A 268 19.61 -8.21 -15.37
CA LYS A 268 20.35 -8.09 -16.64
C LYS A 268 20.46 -6.65 -17.15
N VAL A 269 19.72 -5.72 -16.55
CA VAL A 269 19.68 -4.32 -16.96
C VAL A 269 19.76 -3.40 -15.74
N PRO A 270 20.19 -2.14 -15.90
CA PRO A 270 20.17 -1.18 -14.81
C PRO A 270 18.76 -0.96 -14.25
N ARG A 271 18.65 -0.82 -12.92
CA ARG A 271 17.42 -0.38 -12.25
C ARG A 271 17.05 1.03 -12.71
N LYS A 272 15.75 1.32 -12.78
CA LYS A 272 15.24 2.61 -13.23
C LYS A 272 14.07 3.04 -12.37
N HIS A 273 14.10 4.29 -11.91
CA HIS A 273 12.93 4.94 -11.33
C HIS A 273 12.05 5.52 -12.43
N ILE A 274 10.75 5.49 -12.20
CA ILE A 274 9.72 5.93 -13.12
C ILE A 274 8.84 6.93 -12.39
N ILE A 275 8.49 8.03 -13.05
CA ILE A 275 7.55 9.00 -12.50
C ILE A 275 6.14 8.47 -12.77
N PRO A 276 5.34 8.18 -11.73
CA PRO A 276 4.00 7.65 -11.95
C PRO A 276 3.08 8.65 -12.64
N GLN A 277 2.33 8.20 -13.64
CA GLN A 277 1.33 9.04 -14.32
C GLN A 277 0.22 9.53 -13.37
N ARG A 278 -0.06 8.80 -12.29
CA ARG A 278 -1.04 9.21 -11.27
C ARG A 278 -0.73 10.57 -10.64
N LEU A 279 0.53 11.02 -10.64
CA LEU A 279 0.90 12.30 -10.06
C LEU A 279 0.22 13.49 -10.76
N ASP A 280 -0.09 13.38 -12.06
CA ASP A 280 -0.84 14.41 -12.79
C ASP A 280 -2.29 14.53 -12.30
N THR A 281 -2.92 13.39 -12.01
CA THR A 281 -4.27 13.39 -11.45
C THR A 281 -4.26 13.87 -10.00
N GLN A 282 -3.30 13.42 -9.20
CA GLN A 282 -3.20 13.79 -7.79
C GLN A 282 -2.85 15.27 -7.58
N SER A 283 -2.04 15.89 -8.45
CA SER A 283 -1.75 17.33 -8.34
C SER A 283 -2.96 18.19 -8.63
N ARG A 284 -3.76 17.85 -9.66
CA ARG A 284 -5.04 18.53 -9.93
C ARG A 284 -6.02 18.34 -8.79
N MET A 285 -6.17 17.11 -8.28
CA MET A 285 -7.00 16.86 -7.11
C MET A 285 -6.54 17.69 -5.91
N LEU A 286 -5.23 17.77 -5.65
CA LEU A 286 -4.70 18.55 -4.53
C LEU A 286 -5.06 20.03 -4.64
N ALA A 287 -5.02 20.61 -5.85
CA ALA A 287 -5.46 21.98 -6.06
C ALA A 287 -6.95 22.16 -5.72
N GLU A 288 -7.80 21.23 -6.16
CA GLU A 288 -9.24 21.23 -5.85
C GLU A 288 -9.51 21.02 -4.35
N GLU A 289 -8.79 20.11 -3.68
CA GLU A 289 -8.89 19.87 -2.23
C GLU A 289 -8.46 21.12 -1.46
N LEU A 290 -7.33 21.74 -1.81
CA LEU A 290 -6.85 22.97 -1.17
C LEU A 290 -7.83 24.14 -1.33
N LYS A 291 -8.45 24.28 -2.51
CA LYS A 291 -9.49 25.30 -2.73
C LYS A 291 -10.66 25.12 -1.77
N ARG A 292 -11.21 23.90 -1.69
CA ARG A 292 -12.32 23.58 -0.76
C ARG A 292 -11.93 23.80 0.69
N MET A 293 -10.73 23.41 1.08
CA MET A 293 -10.22 23.62 2.45
C MET A 293 -10.09 25.12 2.78
N LYS A 294 -9.58 25.95 1.85
CA LYS A 294 -9.47 27.41 2.02
C LYS A 294 -10.84 28.08 2.15
N GLU A 295 -11.79 27.72 1.28
CA GLU A 295 -13.17 28.22 1.33
C GLU A 295 -13.86 27.82 2.65
N TYR A 296 -13.65 26.59 3.12
CA TYR A 296 -14.18 26.14 4.41
C TYR A 296 -13.55 26.91 5.57
N ALA A 297 -12.24 27.10 5.55
CA ALA A 297 -11.49 27.84 6.56
C ALA A 297 -11.95 29.30 6.69
N GLU A 298 -12.11 29.99 5.57
CA GLU A 298 -12.63 31.36 5.52
C GLU A 298 -14.05 31.46 6.08
N LYS A 299 -14.93 30.52 5.72
CA LYS A 299 -16.32 30.52 6.16
C LYS A 299 -16.50 30.22 7.65
N HIS A 300 -15.65 29.36 8.23
CA HIS A 300 -15.83 28.86 9.60
C HIS A 300 -14.78 29.38 10.59
N GLY A 301 -13.85 30.24 10.16
CA GLY A 301 -12.79 30.77 11.01
C GLY A 301 -11.80 29.69 11.49
N THR A 302 -11.55 28.67 10.68
CA THR A 302 -10.58 27.59 10.98
C THR A 302 -9.29 27.76 10.17
N GLU A 303 -8.26 26.99 10.49
CA GLU A 303 -7.02 26.96 9.70
C GLU A 303 -7.02 25.86 8.64
N VAL A 304 -6.26 26.06 7.57
CA VAL A 304 -5.97 25.04 6.55
C VAL A 304 -4.80 24.18 7.03
N ASP A 305 -5.08 23.02 7.63
CA ASP A 305 -4.07 22.03 8.05
C ASP A 305 -3.58 21.20 6.86
N SER A 306 -2.66 21.78 6.09
CA SER A 306 -1.98 21.13 4.96
C SER A 306 -0.56 21.67 4.80
N VAL A 307 0.41 20.79 4.60
CA VAL A 307 1.79 21.22 4.26
C VAL A 307 1.88 21.85 2.87
N HIS A 308 0.83 21.74 2.06
CA HIS A 308 0.76 22.27 0.70
C HIS A 308 0.00 23.59 0.59
N LYS A 309 -0.51 24.15 1.70
CA LYS A 309 -1.42 25.32 1.68
C LYS A 309 -0.87 26.55 0.96
N ASP A 310 0.45 26.73 1.02
CA ASP A 310 1.19 27.84 0.43
C ASP A 310 2.02 27.45 -0.81
N VAL A 311 1.89 26.21 -1.30
CA VAL A 311 2.59 25.75 -2.50
C VAL A 311 1.84 26.27 -3.74
N PRO A 312 2.52 26.95 -4.68
CA PRO A 312 1.92 27.37 -5.94
C PRO A 312 1.34 26.18 -6.73
N GLU A 313 0.22 26.39 -7.44
CA GLU A 313 -0.50 25.32 -8.14
C GLU A 313 0.38 24.59 -9.17
N ASP A 314 1.22 25.32 -9.91
CA ASP A 314 2.18 24.80 -10.87
C ASP A 314 3.31 23.98 -10.24
N LYS A 315 3.45 24.03 -8.90
CA LYS A 315 4.45 23.31 -8.11
C LYS A 315 3.88 22.16 -7.29
N LEU A 316 2.57 21.91 -7.34
CA LEU A 316 1.94 20.81 -6.58
C LEU A 316 2.39 19.42 -7.05
N LYS A 317 2.66 19.22 -8.34
CA LYS A 317 3.18 17.93 -8.83
C LYS A 317 4.55 17.61 -8.26
N GLU A 318 5.43 18.62 -8.20
CA GLU A 318 6.75 18.50 -7.59
C GLU A 318 6.63 18.18 -6.11
N SER A 319 5.71 18.83 -5.38
CA SER A 319 5.51 18.59 -3.94
C SER A 319 5.03 17.16 -3.62
N LEU A 320 4.24 16.55 -4.50
CA LEU A 320 3.76 15.17 -4.37
C LEU A 320 4.78 14.10 -4.78
N THR A 321 5.80 14.46 -5.56
CA THR A 321 6.73 13.49 -6.16
C THR A 321 7.47 12.72 -5.06
N PRO A 322 7.48 11.36 -5.07
CA PRO A 322 8.14 10.55 -4.05
C PRO A 322 9.62 10.91 -3.88
N PRO A 323 10.16 10.94 -2.65
CA PRO A 323 11.58 11.22 -2.44
C PRO A 323 12.51 10.24 -3.15
N ALA A 324 12.14 8.96 -3.26
CA ALA A 324 12.89 7.94 -4.03
C ALA A 324 13.17 8.37 -5.47
N VAL A 325 12.17 8.96 -6.12
CA VAL A 325 12.27 9.45 -7.51
C VAL A 325 13.07 10.76 -7.60
N ARG A 326 13.11 11.55 -6.51
CA ARG A 326 13.94 12.77 -6.45
C ARG A 326 15.42 12.46 -6.21
N ALA A 327 15.73 11.44 -5.40
CA ALA A 327 17.10 11.05 -5.06
C ALA A 327 17.88 10.52 -6.28
N GLY A 328 17.20 9.84 -7.22
CA GLY A 328 17.80 9.38 -8.48
C GLY A 328 18.06 10.48 -9.53
N ARG A 329 17.87 11.77 -9.19
CA ARG A 329 18.20 12.93 -10.04
C ARG A 329 19.50 13.63 -9.63
N ALA A 330 20.17 13.20 -8.56
CA ALA A 330 21.40 13.80 -8.06
C ALA A 330 22.64 13.14 -8.67
#